data_AF-A0AAN8IWC4-F1
#
_entry.id   AF-A0AAN8IWC4-F1
#
_cell.length_a   1.000
_cell.length_b   1.000
_cell.length_c   1.000
_cell.angle_alpha   90.00
_cell.angle_beta   90.00
_cell.angle_gamma   90.00
#
_symmetry.space_group_name_H-M   'P 1'
#
loop_
_entity.id
_entity.type
_entity.pdbx_description
1 polymer ?
#
loop_
_entity_poly.entity_id
_entity_poly.type
_entity_poly.pdbx_seq_one_letter_code
_entity_poly.pdbx_strand_id
1 'polypeptide(L)'
;MVRVDAMERILSDQIDTTKDVYAELRTLRMTKNQQRQEENDSDHQELMSMLNVVLQSIEELTKKVENRYEVQQPAPPEPHEHARGDVERIKISEPGSKHEKSVLKFLQGVLEARMETCQMKIQHLVEHQPCRPRGFKEGYIRAGELSMGCVFCGARGKHSSDSCPEIADSKRRTNGKVSEILAKVFPPQDDGTSLSDLRETRYCASYGGKN
;
A
#
# COMPACT_ATOMS: atom_id res chain seq x y z
N MET A 1 22.62 -56.53 5.59
CA MET A 1 22.77 -55.33 6.43
C MET A 1 23.44 -54.16 5.70
N VAL A 2 24.54 -54.35 4.95
CA VAL A 2 25.31 -53.27 4.27
C VAL A 2 24.49 -52.26 3.42
N ARG A 3 23.33 -52.65 2.87
CA ARG A 3 22.49 -51.74 2.07
C ARG A 3 21.76 -50.66 2.90
N VAL A 4 21.46 -50.94 4.16
CA VAL A 4 20.75 -49.99 5.03
C VAL A 4 21.69 -48.87 5.45
N ASP A 5 22.90 -49.21 5.88
CA ASP A 5 23.93 -48.23 6.29
C ASP A 5 24.31 -47.26 5.15
N ALA A 6 24.33 -47.73 3.91
CA ALA A 6 24.61 -46.89 2.74
C ALA A 6 23.46 -45.89 2.48
N MET A 7 22.21 -46.33 2.62
CA MET A 7 21.05 -45.44 2.49
C MET A 7 20.98 -44.41 3.61
N GLU A 8 21.29 -44.80 4.85
CA GLU A 8 21.32 -43.89 6.00
C GLU A 8 22.35 -42.78 5.84
N ARG A 9 23.53 -43.08 5.28
CA ARG A 9 24.55 -42.07 4.94
C ARG A 9 24.05 -41.11 3.87
N ILE A 10 23.49 -41.61 2.78
CA ILE A 10 22.96 -40.78 1.69
C ILE A 10 21.86 -39.84 2.23
N LEU A 11 20.96 -40.36 3.07
CA LEU A 11 19.90 -39.55 3.66
C LEU A 11 20.47 -38.48 4.61
N SER A 12 21.49 -38.82 5.41
CA SER A 12 22.16 -37.86 6.30
C SER A 12 22.83 -36.75 5.50
N ASP A 13 23.58 -37.10 4.45
CA ASP A 13 24.22 -36.15 3.55
C ASP A 13 23.18 -35.23 2.88
N GLN A 14 22.05 -35.78 2.43
CA GLN A 14 20.96 -34.99 1.84
C GLN A 14 20.28 -34.05 2.84
N ILE A 15 20.14 -34.47 4.10
CA ILE A 15 19.60 -33.61 5.16
C ILE A 15 20.55 -32.46 5.43
N ASP A 16 21.85 -32.72 5.48
CA ASP A 16 22.85 -31.69 5.76
C ASP A 16 23.01 -30.71 4.59
N THR A 17 23.03 -31.17 3.34
CA THR A 17 23.00 -30.26 2.18
C THR A 17 21.74 -29.42 2.14
N THR A 18 20.60 -29.98 2.53
CA THR A 18 19.34 -29.23 2.63
C THR A 18 19.43 -28.13 3.69
N LYS A 19 20.01 -28.43 4.87
CA LYS A 19 20.23 -27.42 5.92
C LYS A 19 21.15 -26.29 5.45
N ASP A 20 22.23 -26.63 4.73
CA ASP A 20 23.17 -25.63 4.21
C ASP A 20 22.49 -24.69 3.20
N VAL A 21 21.68 -25.23 2.28
CA VAL A 21 20.88 -24.45 1.34
C VAL A 21 19.88 -23.55 2.08
N TYR A 22 19.21 -24.05 3.13
CA TYR A 22 18.32 -23.23 3.93
C TYR A 22 19.05 -22.09 4.65
N ALA A 23 20.25 -22.34 5.16
CA ALA A 23 21.09 -21.31 5.78
C ALA A 23 21.49 -20.23 4.76
N GLU A 24 21.88 -20.62 3.54
CA GLU A 24 22.20 -19.69 2.46
C GLU A 24 20.98 -18.88 2.01
N LEU A 25 19.80 -19.50 1.87
CA LEU A 25 18.57 -18.78 1.54
C LEU A 25 18.19 -17.78 2.64
N ARG A 26 18.44 -18.11 3.91
CA ARG A 26 18.21 -17.21 5.05
C ARG A 26 19.15 -16.00 4.98
N THR A 27 20.44 -16.20 4.72
CA THR A 27 21.40 -15.09 4.59
C THR A 27 21.08 -14.21 3.39
N LEU A 28 20.78 -14.80 2.23
CA LEU A 28 20.36 -14.06 1.03
C LEU A 28 19.10 -13.23 1.27
N ARG A 29 18.11 -13.77 2.01
CA ARG A 29 16.90 -13.01 2.37
C ARG A 29 17.23 -11.81 3.25
N MET A 30 18.09 -11.99 4.26
CA MET A 30 18.52 -10.89 5.13
C MET A 30 19.25 -9.80 4.34
N THR A 31 20.20 -10.19 3.48
CA THR A 31 20.94 -9.25 2.62
C THR A 31 20.01 -8.49 1.68
N LYS A 32 19.06 -9.17 1.03
CA LYS A 32 18.09 -8.52 0.13
C LYS A 32 17.20 -7.52 0.87
N ASN A 33 16.75 -7.85 2.08
CA ASN A 33 15.95 -6.95 2.89
C ASN A 33 16.76 -5.73 3.33
N GLN A 34 18.03 -5.92 3.69
CA GLN A 34 18.94 -4.83 4.02
C GLN A 34 19.17 -3.90 2.81
N GLN A 35 19.45 -4.45 1.63
CA GLN A 35 19.61 -3.65 0.40
C GLN A 35 18.37 -2.82 0.10
N ARG A 36 17.17 -3.42 0.21
CA ARG A 36 15.91 -2.69 0.01
C ARG A 36 15.73 -1.56 1.03
N GLN A 37 16.18 -1.75 2.26
CA GLN A 37 16.13 -0.71 3.28
C GLN A 37 17.09 0.44 2.92
N GLU A 38 18.32 0.13 2.53
CA GLU A 38 19.32 1.12 2.10
C GLU A 38 18.85 1.91 0.87
N GLU A 39 18.24 1.25 -0.12
CA GLU A 39 17.62 1.90 -1.29
C GLU A 39 16.49 2.85 -0.87
N ASN A 40 15.57 2.40 -0.02
CA ASN A 40 14.47 3.24 0.46
C ASN A 40 14.97 4.46 1.24
N ASP A 41 16.02 4.29 2.06
CA ASP A 41 16.60 5.38 2.85
C ASP A 41 17.31 6.40 1.95
N SER A 42 18.00 5.93 0.90
CA SER A 42 18.59 6.77 -0.15
C SER A 42 17.52 7.57 -0.91
N ASP A 43 16.46 6.91 -1.38
CA ASP A 43 15.34 7.54 -2.08
C ASP A 43 14.65 8.58 -1.19
N HIS A 44 14.47 8.27 0.10
CA HIS A 44 13.90 9.20 1.06
C HIS A 44 14.79 10.43 1.25
N GLN A 45 16.11 10.25 1.34
CA GLN A 45 17.06 11.34 1.45
C GLN A 45 17.05 12.24 0.19
N GLU A 46 16.97 11.65 -1.00
CA GLU A 46 16.86 12.39 -2.26
C GLU A 46 15.56 13.21 -2.33
N LEU A 47 14.43 12.61 -1.95
CA LEU A 47 13.14 13.31 -1.86
C LEU A 47 13.18 14.48 -0.89
N MET A 48 13.79 14.30 0.29
CA MET A 48 13.95 15.37 1.28
C MET A 48 14.86 16.49 0.76
N SER A 49 15.92 16.16 0.02
CA SER A 49 16.79 17.13 -0.64
C SER A 49 16.02 17.95 -1.68
N MET A 50 15.27 17.29 -2.57
CA MET A 50 14.42 17.97 -3.56
C MET A 50 13.36 18.86 -2.91
N LEU A 51 12.72 18.38 -1.85
CA LEU A 51 11.73 19.16 -1.10
C LEU A 51 12.35 20.44 -0.52
N ASN A 52 13.55 20.35 0.04
CA ASN A 52 14.26 21.51 0.57
C ASN A 52 14.58 22.54 -0.53
N VAL A 53 15.00 22.11 -1.71
CA VAL A 53 15.24 23.01 -2.86
C VAL A 53 13.95 23.72 -3.29
N VAL A 54 12.82 22.99 -3.32
CA VAL A 54 11.52 23.57 -3.65
C VAL A 54 11.09 24.58 -2.59
N LEU A 55 11.26 24.27 -1.30
CA LEU A 55 10.94 25.18 -0.21
C LEU A 55 11.78 26.47 -0.27
N GLN A 56 13.08 26.36 -0.53
CA GLN A 56 13.95 27.52 -0.75
C GLN A 56 13.50 28.37 -1.95
N SER A 57 13.13 27.72 -3.05
CA SER A 57 12.61 28.41 -4.24
C SER A 57 11.30 29.16 -3.96
N ILE A 58 10.40 28.55 -3.17
CA ILE A 58 9.17 29.19 -2.73
C ILE A 58 9.48 30.41 -1.85
N GLU A 59 10.40 30.28 -0.89
CA GLU A 59 10.81 31.38 -0.02
C GLU A 59 11.39 32.56 -0.82
N GLU A 60 12.25 32.28 -1.80
CA GLU A 60 12.79 33.31 -2.70
C GLU A 60 11.70 34.00 -3.52
N LEU A 61 10.73 33.24 -4.05
CA LEU A 61 9.61 33.79 -4.80
C LEU A 61 8.71 34.65 -3.92
N THR A 62 8.41 34.20 -2.69
CA THR A 62 7.65 34.97 -1.71
C THR A 62 8.33 36.30 -1.41
N LYS A 63 9.65 36.31 -1.15
CA LYS A 63 10.43 37.55 -0.95
C LYS A 63 10.39 38.47 -2.17
N LYS A 64 10.49 37.92 -3.38
CA LYS A 64 10.39 38.71 -4.63
C LYS A 64 9.00 39.33 -4.81
N VAL A 65 7.95 38.64 -4.38
CA VAL A 65 6.58 39.16 -4.43
C VAL A 65 6.38 40.27 -3.40
N GLU A 66 6.80 40.06 -2.16
CA GLU A 66 6.73 41.07 -1.08
C GLU A 66 7.47 42.37 -1.48
N ASN A 67 8.70 42.26 -2.00
CA ASN A 67 9.47 43.41 -2.48
C ASN A 67 8.79 44.19 -3.62
N ARG A 68 7.93 43.54 -4.43
CA ARG A 68 7.19 44.23 -5.50
C ARG A 68 5.99 45.00 -4.96
N TYR A 69 5.35 44.52 -3.89
CA TYR A 69 4.23 45.21 -3.26
C TYR A 69 4.65 46.50 -2.56
N GLU A 70 5.85 46.57 -1.99
CA GLU A 70 6.35 47.79 -1.34
C GLU A 70 6.64 48.94 -2.33
N VAL A 71 6.96 48.62 -3.60
CA VAL A 71 7.29 49.63 -4.63
C VAL A 71 6.03 50.18 -5.34
N GLN A 72 4.88 49.54 -5.17
CA GLN A 72 3.60 49.93 -5.80
C GLN A 72 2.54 50.32 -4.78
N GLN A 73 2.87 51.04 -3.72
CA GLN A 73 1.85 51.73 -2.93
C GLN A 73 1.31 52.90 -3.79
N PRO A 74 0.11 52.79 -4.39
CA PRO A 74 -0.44 53.86 -5.19
C PRO A 74 -0.86 54.98 -4.24
N ALA A 75 -0.62 56.23 -4.62
CA ALA A 75 -1.13 57.38 -3.89
C ALA A 75 -2.65 57.21 -3.63
N PRO A 76 -3.15 57.67 -2.46
CA PRO A 76 -4.53 57.44 -2.05
C PRO A 76 -5.50 57.88 -3.15
N PRO A 77 -6.40 57.00 -3.61
CA PRO A 77 -7.38 57.38 -4.62
C PRO A 77 -8.36 58.38 -4.02
N GLU A 78 -8.57 59.50 -4.71
CA GLU A 78 -9.63 60.45 -4.40
C GLU A 78 -11.01 59.76 -4.46
N PRO A 79 -11.95 60.18 -3.59
CA PRO A 79 -13.20 59.46 -3.38
C PRO A 79 -14.14 59.65 -4.56
N HIS A 80 -14.29 58.61 -5.38
CA HIS A 80 -15.35 58.53 -6.38
C HIS A 80 -16.51 57.66 -5.90
N GLU A 81 -17.69 58.28 -5.91
CA GLU A 81 -18.97 57.70 -5.51
C GLU A 81 -19.46 56.60 -6.48
N HIS A 82 -20.03 55.58 -5.84
CA HIS A 82 -20.93 54.52 -6.30
C HIS A 82 -21.34 54.44 -7.78
N ALA A 83 -21.03 53.31 -8.41
CA ALA A 83 -21.87 52.73 -9.45
C ALA A 83 -22.04 51.21 -9.23
N ARG A 84 -23.30 50.77 -9.21
CA ARG A 84 -23.74 49.39 -9.04
C ARG A 84 -23.32 48.52 -10.22
N GLY A 85 -22.51 47.50 -9.93
CA GLY A 85 -22.68 46.11 -10.32
C GLY A 85 -23.09 45.80 -11.76
N ASP A 86 -22.11 45.80 -12.65
CA ASP A 86 -22.09 44.88 -13.79
C ASP A 86 -21.09 43.77 -13.48
N VAL A 87 -21.53 42.52 -13.62
CA VAL A 87 -20.67 41.34 -13.49
C VAL A 87 -19.73 41.36 -14.68
N GLU A 88 -18.56 41.99 -14.50
CA GLU A 88 -17.49 41.96 -15.48
C GLU A 88 -17.13 40.51 -15.78
N ARG A 89 -17.53 40.07 -16.97
CA ARG A 89 -17.04 38.86 -17.62
C ARG A 89 -15.52 38.94 -17.60
N ILE A 90 -14.89 38.20 -16.68
CA ILE A 90 -13.43 38.09 -16.55
C ILE A 90 -12.89 37.76 -17.94
N LYS A 91 -12.34 38.78 -18.60
CA LYS A 91 -11.63 38.61 -19.87
C LYS A 91 -10.31 37.95 -19.49
N ILE A 92 -10.29 36.62 -19.55
CA ILE A 92 -9.05 35.85 -19.47
C ILE A 92 -8.20 36.34 -20.64
N SER A 93 -7.23 37.20 -20.32
CA SER A 93 -6.25 37.71 -21.28
C SER A 93 -5.57 36.53 -21.97
N GLU A 94 -5.50 36.58 -23.30
CA GLU A 94 -4.85 35.52 -24.06
C GLU A 94 -3.41 35.28 -23.55
N PRO A 95 -2.99 34.01 -23.43
CA PRO A 95 -1.69 33.67 -22.87
C PRO A 95 -0.59 34.33 -23.68
N GLY A 96 0.39 34.90 -22.96
CA GLY A 96 1.42 35.80 -23.45
C GLY A 96 2.43 35.14 -24.38
N SER A 97 3.68 35.58 -24.25
CA SER A 97 4.82 35.28 -25.12
C SER A 97 4.82 33.85 -25.69
N LYS A 98 5.31 33.66 -26.93
CA LYS A 98 5.47 32.33 -27.56
C LYS A 98 6.15 31.30 -26.62
N HIS A 99 7.04 31.79 -25.75
CA HIS A 99 7.70 30.97 -24.73
C HIS A 99 6.71 30.41 -23.69
N GLU A 100 5.80 31.23 -23.16
CA GLU A 100 4.78 30.79 -22.19
C GLU A 100 3.87 29.71 -22.79
N LYS A 101 3.47 29.87 -24.07
CA LYS A 101 2.67 28.85 -24.78
C LYS A 101 3.43 27.53 -24.91
N SER A 102 4.75 27.56 -25.08
CA SER A 102 5.59 26.35 -25.12
C SER A 102 5.68 25.68 -23.76
N VAL A 103 5.88 26.46 -22.69
CA VAL A 103 5.95 25.95 -21.32
C VAL A 103 4.62 25.32 -20.91
N LEU A 104 3.49 25.97 -21.24
CA LEU A 104 2.16 25.43 -20.95
C LEU A 104 1.89 24.11 -21.68
N LYS A 105 2.29 23.99 -22.95
CA LYS A 105 2.18 22.71 -23.69
C LYS A 105 3.04 21.62 -23.07
N PHE A 106 4.25 21.94 -22.63
CA PHE A 106 5.11 20.98 -21.95
C PHE A 106 4.49 20.50 -20.63
N LEU A 107 4.02 21.42 -19.79
CA LEU A 107 3.35 21.09 -18.52
C LEU A 107 2.08 20.27 -18.75
N GLN A 108 1.30 20.60 -19.79
CA GLN A 108 0.15 19.81 -20.18
C GLN A 108 0.54 18.35 -20.49
N GLY A 109 1.57 18.12 -21.30
CA GLY A 109 2.03 16.77 -21.62
C GLY A 109 2.54 16.00 -20.40
N VAL A 110 3.22 16.66 -19.46
CA VAL A 110 3.66 16.03 -18.20
C VAL A 110 2.48 15.63 -17.33
N LEU A 111 1.45 16.47 -17.23
CA LEU A 111 0.24 16.15 -16.47
C LEU A 111 -0.54 15.00 -17.09
N GLU A 112 -0.67 14.97 -18.41
CA GLU A 112 -1.31 13.87 -19.16
C GLU A 112 -0.59 12.53 -18.88
N ALA A 113 0.74 12.49 -18.97
CA ALA A 113 1.51 11.28 -18.68
C ALA A 113 1.38 10.80 -17.21
N ARG A 114 1.29 11.75 -16.25
CA ARG A 114 1.04 11.41 -14.83
C ARG A 114 -0.36 10.84 -14.62
N MET A 115 -1.36 11.39 -15.32
CA MET A 115 -2.73 10.85 -15.26
C MET A 115 -2.80 9.43 -15.78
N GLU A 116 -2.14 9.12 -16.90
CA GLU A 116 -2.04 7.76 -17.44
C GLU A 116 -1.38 6.80 -16.43
N THR A 117 -0.29 7.22 -15.80
CA THR A 117 0.39 6.41 -14.76
C THR A 117 -0.54 6.12 -13.58
N CYS A 118 -1.30 7.12 -13.12
CA CYS A 118 -2.30 6.93 -12.06
C CYS A 118 -3.42 5.99 -12.49
N GLN A 119 -3.91 6.09 -13.74
CA GLN A 119 -4.92 5.18 -14.27
C GLN A 119 -4.43 3.73 -14.31
N MET A 120 -3.19 3.48 -14.75
CA MET A 120 -2.60 2.13 -14.71
C MET A 120 -2.52 1.58 -13.27
N LYS A 121 -2.11 2.41 -12.30
CA LYS A 121 -2.07 1.99 -10.89
C LYS A 121 -3.46 1.68 -10.34
N ILE A 122 -4.46 2.49 -10.67
CA ILE A 122 -5.86 2.23 -10.29
C ILE A 122 -6.33 0.92 -10.91
N GLN A 123 -6.06 0.69 -12.19
CA GLN A 123 -6.43 -0.55 -12.87
C GLN A 123 -5.75 -1.76 -12.23
N HIS A 124 -4.44 -1.67 -11.96
CA HIS A 124 -3.71 -2.71 -11.24
C HIS A 124 -4.33 -2.97 -9.86
N LEU A 125 -4.67 -1.93 -9.10
CA LEU A 125 -5.32 -2.07 -7.79
C LEU A 125 -6.72 -2.68 -7.91
N VAL A 126 -7.47 -2.39 -8.97
CA VAL A 126 -8.79 -2.98 -9.24
C VAL A 126 -8.67 -4.46 -9.59
N GLU A 127 -7.72 -4.82 -10.47
CA GLU A 127 -7.42 -6.21 -10.83
C GLU A 127 -6.94 -7.02 -9.61
N HIS A 128 -6.20 -6.36 -8.71
CA HIS A 128 -5.66 -6.97 -7.49
C HIS A 128 -6.47 -6.61 -6.25
N GLN A 129 -7.72 -6.16 -6.40
CA GLN A 129 -8.54 -5.88 -5.22
C GLN A 129 -8.69 -7.18 -4.41
N PRO A 130 -8.36 -7.17 -3.10
CA PRO A 130 -8.63 -8.31 -2.26
C PRO A 130 -10.13 -8.61 -2.36
N CYS A 131 -10.46 -9.87 -2.67
CA CYS A 131 -11.85 -10.33 -2.84
C CYS A 131 -12.72 -9.69 -1.75
N ARG A 132 -13.82 -9.01 -2.15
CA ARG A 132 -14.77 -8.43 -1.19
C ARG A 132 -15.08 -9.49 -0.14
N PRO A 133 -15.07 -9.15 1.17
CA PRO A 133 -15.45 -10.09 2.21
C PRO A 133 -16.74 -10.77 1.77
N ARG A 134 -16.75 -12.11 1.69
CA ARG A 134 -17.95 -12.84 1.29
C ARG A 134 -19.06 -12.35 2.20
N GLY A 135 -20.04 -11.64 1.64
CA GLY A 135 -21.26 -11.34 2.36
C GLY A 135 -21.81 -12.66 2.86
N PHE A 136 -22.08 -12.75 4.16
CA PHE A 136 -22.73 -13.92 4.72
C PHE A 136 -24.04 -14.14 3.96
N LYS A 137 -24.04 -15.09 3.04
CA LYS A 137 -25.28 -15.72 2.61
C LYS A 137 -25.56 -16.74 3.68
N GLU A 138 -26.76 -16.67 4.24
CA GLU A 138 -27.29 -17.63 5.20
C GLU A 138 -27.30 -19.01 4.53
N GLY A 139 -26.16 -19.69 4.59
CA GLY A 139 -26.01 -21.06 4.13
C GLY A 139 -26.69 -21.97 5.13
N TYR A 140 -27.12 -23.14 4.67
CA TYR A 140 -27.65 -24.22 5.51
C TYR A 140 -26.74 -24.46 6.71
N ILE A 141 -27.11 -23.90 7.87
CA ILE A 141 -26.41 -24.15 9.13
C ILE A 141 -26.76 -25.59 9.50
N ARG A 142 -25.77 -26.48 9.57
CA ARG A 142 -26.01 -27.84 10.05
C ARG A 142 -26.38 -27.75 11.53
N ALA A 143 -27.36 -28.52 12.00
CA ALA A 143 -27.86 -28.43 13.38
C ALA A 143 -26.75 -28.52 14.47
N GLY A 144 -25.65 -29.24 14.20
CA GLY A 144 -24.49 -29.29 15.09
C GLY A 144 -23.69 -27.98 15.17
N GLU A 145 -23.67 -27.18 14.11
CA GLU A 145 -22.90 -25.93 14.03
C GLU A 145 -23.54 -24.79 14.83
N LEU A 146 -24.85 -24.87 15.12
CA LEU A 146 -25.55 -23.91 15.99
C LEU A 146 -25.03 -23.93 17.44
N SER A 147 -24.49 -25.07 17.87
CA SER A 147 -23.93 -25.23 19.21
C SER A 147 -22.49 -24.72 19.34
N MET A 148 -21.80 -24.54 18.21
CA MET A 148 -20.42 -24.05 18.19
C MET A 148 -20.40 -22.54 18.42
N GLY A 149 -19.50 -22.10 19.30
CA GLY A 149 -19.25 -20.68 19.51
C GLY A 149 -18.42 -20.10 18.37
N CYS A 150 -18.75 -18.88 17.94
CA CYS A 150 -17.87 -18.11 17.08
C CYS A 150 -16.47 -18.03 17.70
N VAL A 151 -15.45 -18.45 16.96
CA VAL A 151 -14.07 -18.47 17.46
C VAL A 151 -13.61 -17.05 17.77
N PHE A 152 -14.19 -16.02 17.19
CA PHE A 152 -13.79 -14.64 17.41
C PHE A 152 -14.51 -13.97 18.59
N CYS A 153 -15.85 -13.86 18.54
CA CYS A 153 -16.64 -13.17 19.57
C CYS A 153 -17.30 -14.09 20.60
N GLY A 154 -17.17 -15.42 20.46
CA GLY A 154 -17.74 -16.41 21.39
C GLY A 154 -19.25 -16.63 21.27
N ALA A 155 -19.98 -15.83 20.46
CA ALA A 155 -21.42 -15.98 20.29
C ALA A 155 -21.77 -17.34 19.66
N ARG A 156 -22.71 -18.08 20.25
CA ARG A 156 -23.21 -19.35 19.72
C ARG A 156 -24.37 -19.13 18.74
N GLY A 157 -24.39 -19.87 17.64
CA GLY A 157 -25.54 -20.02 16.73
C GLY A 157 -26.01 -18.79 15.94
N LYS A 158 -25.47 -17.59 16.18
CA LYS A 158 -25.87 -16.37 15.46
C LYS A 158 -25.13 -16.17 14.12
N HIS A 159 -23.90 -16.65 14.02
CA HIS A 159 -23.07 -16.57 12.83
C HIS A 159 -21.92 -17.59 12.94
N SER A 160 -21.39 -18.04 11.81
CA SER A 160 -20.13 -18.79 11.78
C SER A 160 -18.95 -17.86 12.03
N SER A 161 -17.82 -18.40 12.50
CA SER A 161 -16.57 -17.63 12.70
C SER A 161 -16.17 -16.84 11.45
N ASP A 162 -16.41 -17.41 10.28
CA ASP A 162 -16.13 -16.79 8.97
C ASP A 162 -17.05 -15.61 8.64
N SER A 163 -18.08 -15.36 9.45
CA SER A 163 -19.07 -14.30 9.25
C SER A 163 -19.20 -13.37 10.46
N CYS A 164 -18.21 -13.41 11.36
CA CYS A 164 -18.23 -12.57 12.56
C CYS A 164 -18.20 -11.07 12.19
N PRO A 165 -19.23 -10.30 12.60
CA PRO A 165 -19.31 -8.87 12.27
C PRO A 165 -18.30 -8.02 13.06
N GLU A 166 -17.83 -8.50 14.22
CA GLU A 166 -16.80 -7.80 15.02
C GLU A 166 -15.42 -7.80 14.36
N ILE A 167 -15.20 -8.69 13.38
CA ILE A 167 -13.96 -8.73 12.62
C ILE A 167 -14.27 -8.49 11.14
N ALA A 168 -14.31 -7.22 10.76
CA ALA A 168 -14.45 -6.81 9.36
C ALA A 168 -13.16 -7.02 8.55
N ASP A 169 -12.00 -6.95 9.19
CA ASP A 169 -10.71 -7.06 8.51
C ASP A 169 -10.28 -8.51 8.29
N SER A 170 -10.11 -8.89 7.03
CA SER A 170 -9.56 -10.18 6.59
C SER A 170 -8.20 -10.49 7.24
N LYS A 171 -7.37 -9.47 7.48
CA LYS A 171 -6.07 -9.60 8.18
C LYS A 171 -6.23 -10.10 9.62
N ARG A 172 -7.26 -9.66 10.35
CA ARG A 172 -7.52 -10.12 11.73
C ARG A 172 -8.12 -11.52 11.77
N ARG A 173 -8.89 -11.91 10.74
CA ARG A 173 -9.44 -13.27 10.61
C ARG A 173 -8.35 -14.32 10.41
N THR A 174 -7.31 -14.00 9.64
CA THR A 174 -6.16 -14.89 9.44
C THR A 174 -5.18 -14.85 10.62
N ASN A 175 -4.97 -13.68 11.24
CA ASN A 175 -3.89 -13.49 12.20
C ASN A 175 -4.27 -13.68 13.68
N GLY A 176 -5.55 -13.54 14.05
CA GLY A 176 -5.93 -13.37 15.46
C GLY A 176 -5.92 -14.64 16.31
N LYS A 177 -6.32 -15.79 15.75
CA LYS A 177 -6.43 -17.04 16.53
C LYS A 177 -5.72 -18.25 15.94
N VAL A 178 -5.32 -18.20 14.66
CA VAL A 178 -4.46 -19.27 14.11
C VAL A 178 -3.07 -19.20 14.74
N SER A 179 -2.55 -18.00 15.02
CA SER A 179 -1.31 -17.81 15.78
C SER A 179 -1.44 -18.30 17.23
N GLU A 180 -2.56 -18.01 17.90
CA GLU A 180 -2.79 -18.40 19.31
C GLU A 180 -3.05 -19.92 19.46
N ILE A 181 -3.77 -20.53 18.52
CA ILE A 181 -3.99 -21.99 18.48
C ILE A 181 -2.72 -22.71 18.03
N LEU A 182 -2.01 -22.21 17.00
CA LEU A 182 -0.71 -22.78 16.61
C LEU A 182 0.33 -22.61 17.72
N ALA A 183 0.37 -21.50 18.44
CA ALA A 183 1.30 -21.34 19.57
C ALA A 183 0.99 -22.29 20.74
N LYS A 184 -0.27 -22.72 20.90
CA LYS A 184 -0.66 -23.75 21.90
C LYS A 184 -0.37 -25.17 21.44
N VAL A 185 -0.42 -25.45 20.13
CA VAL A 185 -0.23 -26.80 19.55
C VAL A 185 1.23 -27.03 19.12
N PHE A 186 1.94 -25.97 18.73
CA PHE A 186 3.33 -25.91 18.30
C PHE A 186 3.98 -24.69 18.97
N PRO A 187 4.51 -24.83 20.20
CA PRO A 187 5.23 -23.72 20.84
C PRO A 187 6.39 -23.28 19.94
N PRO A 188 6.64 -21.96 19.82
CA PRO A 188 7.71 -21.46 18.97
C PRO A 188 9.04 -22.06 19.44
N GLN A 189 9.78 -22.66 18.50
CA GLN A 189 11.21 -22.86 18.70
C GLN A 189 11.91 -21.50 18.52
N ASP A 190 12.95 -21.24 19.31
CA ASP A 190 13.66 -19.96 19.38
C ASP A 190 14.57 -19.71 18.15
N ASP A 191 14.09 -19.99 16.94
CA ASP A 191 14.87 -19.86 15.70
C ASP A 191 14.61 -18.56 14.92
N GLY A 192 13.75 -17.67 15.46
CA GLY A 192 13.55 -16.31 14.94
C GLY A 192 12.82 -16.24 13.60
N THR A 193 12.17 -17.33 13.19
CA THR A 193 11.41 -17.39 11.94
C THR A 193 10.00 -16.83 12.18
N SER A 194 9.79 -15.55 11.88
CA SER A 194 8.47 -14.92 11.93
C SER A 194 7.50 -15.59 10.95
N LEU A 195 6.38 -16.11 11.48
CA LEU A 195 5.25 -16.72 10.75
C LEU A 195 4.56 -15.76 9.74
N SER A 196 4.98 -14.49 9.68
CA SER A 196 4.51 -13.50 8.70
C SER A 196 4.85 -13.86 7.26
N ASP A 197 5.93 -14.61 7.03
CA ASP A 197 6.51 -14.78 5.68
C ASP A 197 5.90 -15.95 4.89
N LEU A 198 5.04 -16.76 5.51
CA LEU A 198 4.39 -17.93 4.87
C LEU A 198 3.00 -17.63 4.30
N ARG A 199 2.56 -16.36 4.27
CA ARG A 199 1.18 -15.99 3.92
C ARG A 199 1.09 -14.86 2.92
N GLU A 200 1.68 -15.06 1.76
CA GLU A 200 1.28 -14.31 0.57
C GLU A 200 0.86 -15.28 -0.52
N THR A 201 -0.29 -14.98 -1.14
CA THR A 201 -0.94 -15.68 -2.27
C THR A 201 -1.81 -16.91 -1.95
N ARG A 202 -2.97 -16.69 -1.31
CA ARG A 202 -4.19 -17.46 -1.70
C ARG A 202 -5.05 -16.58 -2.58
N TYR A 203 -4.81 -16.69 -3.89
CA TYR A 203 -5.69 -16.20 -4.92
C TYR A 203 -7.04 -16.91 -4.82
N CYS A 204 -8.12 -16.14 -4.99
CA CYS A 204 -9.46 -16.70 -5.19
C CYS A 204 -9.44 -17.50 -6.50
N ALA A 205 -9.26 -18.83 -6.41
CA ALA A 205 -9.59 -19.72 -7.52
C ALA A 205 -11.08 -19.51 -7.83
N SER A 206 -11.36 -18.80 -8.93
CA SER A 206 -12.68 -18.61 -9.47
C SER A 206 -13.22 -19.97 -9.90
N TYR A 207 -13.97 -20.65 -9.03
CA TYR A 207 -14.90 -21.69 -9.46
C TYR A 207 -16.01 -20.98 -10.25
N GLY A 208 -15.72 -20.73 -11.52
CA GLY A 208 -16.70 -20.29 -12.51
C GLY A 208 -17.67 -21.44 -12.80
N GLY A 209 -18.69 -21.57 -11.96
CA GLY A 209 -19.90 -22.29 -12.33
C GLY A 209 -20.62 -21.47 -13.40
N LYS A 210 -20.47 -21.89 -14.66
CA LYS A 210 -21.36 -21.47 -15.75
C LYS A 210 -22.72 -22.10 -15.46
N ASN A 211 -23.73 -21.27 -15.21
CA ASN A 211 -25.13 -21.63 -15.41
C ASN A 211 -25.54 -21.14 -16.80
#